data_AF-A0A7K2NUW2-F1
#
_entry.id   AF-A0A7K2NUW2-F1
#
_cell.length_a   1.000
_cell.length_b   1.000
_cell.length_c   1.000
_cell.angle_alpha   90.00
_cell.angle_beta   90.00
_cell.angle_gamma   90.00
#
_symmetry.space_group_name_H-M   'P 1'
#
loop_
_entity.id
_entity.type
_entity.pdbx_description
1 polymer ?
#
loop_
_entity_poly.entity_id
_entity_poly.type
_entity_poly.pdbx_seq_one_letter_code
_entity_poly.pdbx_strand_id
1 'polypeptide(L)'
;MHPRLFSRARRHLILLLTSAVALGGAWAAPASSAAPADIPPQEPGVTLRVFDVQTPLNELCTLKPGQTPNHDKLMPTVDWSTTADFGGIADNFVSQASGYLVAPRDGTYVFRLVSDDGSRLTLDGSTVIDHDGLHGAEPKDGSVELTAGAHPLRIDHFDRGGGQQLQLSWMPPGESAFTVVPTEALSTDAGVVRVTAPGRKECEAGRDTPGDGLPLTSVRPDLDLTDLRPEGFEPQVTGMDWLPDGRLAISTWGGTDNVAGEVYLLDNVTGETSRDKVTVEKVASGLREPMGIKYVDGSLYVSQKHELTRLVDSDGDDVTDEYRTVATWPYGGNFHEFAFGLLYRDGYFYVNLSVAIDLGGATTNPQPAPNRGTTYRISKKTGKISPIAGGLRTPNGIGWGPGGSLFATDNQGGWLPASKLVQIKQDRFFNHYTEP
;
A
#
# COMPACT_ATOMS: atom_id res chain seq x y z
N MET A 1 -14.33 63.26 -23.58
CA MET A 1 -14.62 64.65 -23.17
C MET A 1 -15.74 64.64 -22.13
N HIS A 2 -15.44 65.09 -20.91
CA HIS A 2 -16.44 65.52 -19.90
C HIS A 2 -16.97 66.92 -20.26
N PRO A 3 -18.21 67.34 -19.89
CA PRO A 3 -18.64 67.61 -18.49
C PRO A 3 -20.12 67.23 -18.19
N ARG A 4 -20.52 66.80 -16.98
CA ARG A 4 -20.98 67.56 -15.78
C ARG A 4 -21.93 68.74 -16.10
N LEU A 5 -23.08 69.04 -15.45
CA LEU A 5 -23.89 68.51 -14.32
C LEU A 5 -25.12 69.49 -14.15
N PHE A 6 -26.15 69.06 -13.40
CA PHE A 6 -27.26 69.83 -12.75
C PHE A 6 -28.52 70.19 -13.61
N SER A 7 -29.78 70.17 -13.14
CA SER A 7 -30.36 70.21 -11.78
C SER A 7 -31.86 69.82 -11.73
N ARG A 8 -32.33 69.34 -10.56
CA ARG A 8 -33.68 69.50 -9.91
C ARG A 8 -34.91 68.83 -10.56
N ALA A 9 -35.96 68.39 -9.86
CA ALA A 9 -36.28 68.01 -8.47
C ALA A 9 -37.75 67.52 -8.45
N ARG A 10 -38.16 66.82 -7.37
CA ARG A 10 -39.53 66.38 -6.93
C ARG A 10 -39.95 64.98 -7.43
N ARG A 11 -40.55 64.10 -6.63
CA ARG A 11 -41.13 64.16 -5.26
C ARG A 11 -41.54 62.74 -4.82
N HIS A 12 -41.62 62.52 -3.49
CA HIS A 12 -42.37 61.47 -2.76
C HIS A 12 -41.83 60.04 -2.89
N LEU A 13 -41.81 59.17 -1.89
CA LEU A 13 -42.10 59.11 -0.45
C LEU A 13 -41.68 57.64 -0.11
N ILE A 14 -41.22 57.33 1.11
CA ILE A 14 -41.55 56.10 1.88
C ILE A 14 -40.43 55.66 2.85
N LEU A 15 -40.88 55.63 4.10
CA LEU A 15 -40.48 54.88 5.29
C LEU A 15 -39.03 54.93 5.83
N LEU A 16 -38.96 55.51 7.03
CA LEU A 16 -37.96 55.28 8.05
C LEU A 16 -37.91 53.79 8.44
N LEU A 17 -36.69 53.25 8.53
CA LEU A 17 -36.29 52.31 9.56
C LEU A 17 -34.81 52.53 9.85
N THR A 18 -34.55 53.00 11.07
CA THR A 18 -33.23 53.21 11.66
C THR A 18 -32.56 51.87 11.91
N SER A 19 -31.36 51.68 11.38
CA SER A 19 -30.44 50.62 11.83
C SER A 19 -29.11 51.27 12.17
N ALA A 20 -28.84 51.37 13.47
CA ALA A 20 -27.54 51.78 13.99
C ALA A 20 -26.51 50.68 13.67
N VAL A 21 -25.36 51.11 13.17
CA VAL A 21 -24.17 50.28 12.99
C VAL A 21 -23.62 49.96 14.37
N ALA A 22 -23.58 48.67 14.73
CA ALA A 22 -22.73 48.15 15.78
C ALA A 22 -21.61 47.34 15.12
N LEU A 23 -20.40 47.91 15.12
CA LEU A 23 -19.16 47.19 14.89
C LEU A 23 -18.89 46.29 16.10
N GLY A 24 -19.12 44.99 15.94
CA GLY A 24 -18.71 43.96 16.89
C GLY A 24 -17.92 42.90 16.13
N GLY A 25 -16.64 42.74 16.50
CA GLY A 25 -15.70 41.87 15.80
C GLY A 25 -16.16 40.42 15.74
N ALA A 26 -16.02 39.82 14.56
CA ALA A 26 -16.08 38.37 14.42
C ALA A 26 -14.87 37.80 15.18
N TRP A 27 -15.11 37.28 16.39
CA TRP A 27 -14.22 36.28 16.96
C TRP A 27 -14.28 35.09 16.00
N ALA A 28 -13.19 34.87 15.26
CA ALA A 28 -12.97 33.57 14.65
C ALA A 28 -12.94 32.58 15.81
N ALA A 29 -13.93 31.69 15.86
CA ALA A 29 -13.85 30.51 16.72
C ALA A 29 -12.52 29.81 16.39
N PRO A 30 -11.76 29.31 17.39
CA PRO A 30 -10.64 28.45 17.09
C PRO A 30 -11.15 27.30 16.25
N ALA A 31 -10.41 26.95 15.20
CA ALA A 31 -10.66 25.74 14.44
C ALA A 31 -10.79 24.59 15.45
N SER A 32 -11.98 23.99 15.50
CA SER A 32 -12.26 22.82 16.33
C SER A 32 -11.18 21.79 16.05
N SER A 33 -10.56 21.30 17.13
CA SER A 33 -9.59 20.21 17.12
C SER A 33 -10.06 19.11 16.17
N ALA A 34 -9.18 18.71 15.26
CA ALA A 34 -9.36 17.49 14.49
C ALA A 34 -9.78 16.36 15.44
N ALA A 35 -10.79 15.58 15.06
CA ALA A 35 -11.10 14.34 15.74
C ALA A 35 -9.80 13.52 15.87
N PRO A 36 -9.58 12.77 16.97
CA PRO A 36 -8.43 11.88 17.03
C PRO A 36 -8.54 10.95 15.83
N ALA A 37 -7.54 10.98 14.96
CA ALA A 37 -7.34 9.93 13.98
C ALA A 37 -7.41 8.59 14.74
N ASP A 38 -8.01 7.55 14.15
CA ASP A 38 -8.01 6.21 14.74
C ASP A 38 -6.56 5.72 14.86
N ILE A 39 -5.92 6.04 15.98
CA ILE A 39 -4.55 5.62 16.27
C ILE A 39 -4.63 4.10 16.51
N PRO A 40 -3.85 3.28 15.78
CA PRO A 40 -3.78 1.83 16.02
C PRO A 40 -3.44 1.52 17.48
N PRO A 41 -3.68 0.30 17.98
CA PRO A 41 -3.21 -0.10 19.30
C PRO A 41 -1.75 0.28 19.51
N GLN A 42 -1.42 0.94 20.64
CA GLN A 42 -0.08 1.48 20.92
C GLN A 42 0.64 0.69 22.02
N GLU A 43 1.97 0.69 21.99
CA GLU A 43 2.86 0.22 23.07
C GLU A 43 3.89 1.30 23.45
N PRO A 44 4.37 1.34 24.72
CA PRO A 44 5.32 2.37 25.17
C PRO A 44 6.67 2.32 24.45
N GLY A 45 7.22 3.50 24.15
CA GLY A 45 8.50 3.67 23.47
C GLY A 45 8.39 4.20 22.05
N VAL A 46 9.49 4.12 21.31
CA VAL A 46 9.64 4.65 19.93
C VAL A 46 10.24 3.58 19.03
N THR A 47 9.86 3.58 17.75
CA THR A 47 10.51 2.72 16.76
C THR A 47 11.78 3.39 16.23
N LEU A 48 12.92 2.74 16.40
CA LEU A 48 14.19 3.07 15.75
C LEU A 48 14.35 2.24 14.47
N ARG A 49 14.61 2.90 13.34
CA ARG A 49 15.09 2.28 12.11
C ARG A 49 16.44 2.83 11.72
N VAL A 50 17.38 1.96 11.34
CA VAL A 50 18.73 2.35 10.88
C VAL A 50 18.96 1.81 9.47
N PHE A 51 19.51 2.68 8.61
CA PHE A 51 19.77 2.45 7.20
C PHE A 51 21.26 2.70 6.94
N ASP A 52 21.99 1.63 6.67
CA ASP A 52 23.42 1.69 6.34
C ASP A 52 23.59 2.16 4.90
N VAL A 53 23.92 3.44 4.70
CA VAL A 53 24.07 4.04 3.36
C VAL A 53 25.48 3.85 2.79
N GLN A 54 26.45 3.47 3.65
CA GLN A 54 27.85 3.17 3.29
C GLN A 54 28.54 4.28 2.48
N THR A 55 28.00 5.49 2.53
CA THR A 55 28.43 6.65 1.76
C THR A 55 28.40 7.86 2.69
N PRO A 56 29.45 8.70 2.70
CA PRO A 56 29.46 9.87 3.56
C PRO A 56 28.37 10.86 3.16
N LEU A 57 27.61 11.31 4.16
CA LEU A 57 26.63 12.38 4.06
C LEU A 57 27.21 13.66 4.66
N ASN A 58 26.75 14.82 4.18
CA ASN A 58 27.07 16.12 4.79
C ASN A 58 25.82 16.81 5.37
N GLU A 59 24.65 16.28 5.06
CA GLU A 59 23.32 16.75 5.44
C GLU A 59 22.35 15.56 5.36
N LEU A 60 21.17 15.70 5.97
CA LEU A 60 20.11 14.70 5.95
C LEU A 60 19.70 14.42 4.51
N CYS A 61 19.73 13.14 4.14
CA CYS A 61 19.25 12.71 2.85
C CYS A 61 17.80 12.24 2.92
N THR A 62 17.09 12.31 1.79
CA THR A 62 15.84 11.57 1.61
C THR A 62 16.19 10.15 1.21
N LEU A 63 15.76 9.14 1.98
CA LEU A 63 15.94 7.74 1.60
C LEU A 63 15.01 7.39 0.43
N LYS A 64 15.51 6.65 -0.56
CA LYS A 64 14.63 6.10 -1.61
C LYS A 64 13.53 5.23 -0.97
N PRO A 65 12.27 5.35 -1.42
CA PRO A 65 11.14 4.69 -0.77
C PRO A 65 11.18 3.17 -0.93
N GLY A 66 10.47 2.47 -0.04
CA GLY A 66 10.32 1.01 -0.10
C GLY A 66 11.54 0.21 0.37
N GLN A 67 12.62 0.86 0.79
CA GLN A 67 13.79 0.18 1.34
C GLN A 67 13.52 -0.35 2.76
N THR A 68 13.76 -1.64 2.97
CA THR A 68 13.74 -2.27 4.30
C THR A 68 14.98 -1.85 5.09
N PRO A 69 14.86 -1.42 6.36
CA PRO A 69 16.01 -0.99 7.17
C PRO A 69 16.98 -2.13 7.48
N ASN A 70 18.22 -1.78 7.84
CA ASN A 70 19.22 -2.74 8.33
C ASN A 70 18.95 -3.13 9.79
N HIS A 71 18.41 -2.20 10.57
CA HIS A 71 18.01 -2.41 11.95
C HIS A 71 16.62 -1.80 12.18
N ASP A 72 15.72 -2.53 12.85
CA ASP A 72 14.40 -2.04 13.24
C ASP A 72 14.11 -2.55 14.66
N LYS A 73 13.93 -1.63 15.61
CA LYS A 73 13.86 -1.95 17.05
C LYS A 73 12.93 -1.02 17.82
N LEU A 74 12.20 -1.59 18.78
CA LEU A 74 11.50 -0.82 19.81
C LEU A 74 12.52 -0.31 20.84
N MET A 75 12.56 1.00 21.04
CA MET A 75 13.44 1.66 21.99
C MET A 75 12.61 2.36 23.08
N PRO A 76 13.00 2.29 24.36
CA PRO A 76 12.23 2.91 25.44
C PRO A 76 12.27 4.45 25.39
N THR A 77 13.43 5.01 25.05
CA THR A 77 13.67 6.46 24.95
C THR A 77 14.52 6.75 23.71
N VAL A 78 14.69 8.03 23.37
CA VAL A 78 15.70 8.52 22.41
C VAL A 78 16.88 9.07 23.21
N ASP A 79 17.79 8.19 23.59
CA ASP A 79 19.06 8.51 24.28
C ASP A 79 20.09 7.44 23.91
N TRP A 80 20.65 7.58 22.71
CA TRP A 80 21.47 6.56 22.05
C TRP A 80 22.82 7.15 21.72
N SER A 81 23.89 6.41 22.01
CA SER A 81 25.26 6.91 21.81
C SER A 81 26.27 5.83 21.45
N THR A 82 25.86 4.56 21.44
CA THR A 82 26.77 3.45 21.15
C THR A 82 26.43 2.83 19.81
N THR A 83 27.45 2.32 19.11
CA THR A 83 27.27 1.52 17.89
C THR A 83 26.25 0.38 18.04
N ALA A 84 26.14 -0.19 19.24
CA ALA A 84 25.17 -1.24 19.54
C ALA A 84 23.72 -0.73 19.55
N ASP A 85 23.47 0.52 19.94
CA ASP A 85 22.14 1.14 19.89
C ASP A 85 21.65 1.25 18.44
N PHE A 86 22.58 1.52 17.51
CA PHE A 86 22.31 1.64 16.08
C PHE A 86 22.49 0.32 15.32
N GLY A 87 22.33 -0.82 15.99
CA GLY A 87 22.32 -2.14 15.35
C GLY A 87 23.69 -2.63 14.86
N GLY A 88 24.78 -2.09 15.39
CA GLY A 88 26.14 -2.46 14.99
C GLY A 88 26.73 -1.61 13.87
N ILE A 89 26.03 -0.55 13.44
CA ILE A 89 26.46 0.34 12.36
C ILE A 89 27.10 1.58 13.00
N ALA A 90 28.38 1.79 12.73
CA ALA A 90 29.17 2.83 13.39
C ALA A 90 29.10 4.18 12.67
N ASP A 91 29.26 4.17 11.35
CA ASP A 91 29.41 5.37 10.53
C ASP A 91 28.56 5.27 9.26
N ASN A 92 28.31 6.40 8.60
CA ASN A 92 27.65 6.48 7.29
C ASN A 92 26.26 5.83 7.28
N PHE A 93 25.43 6.19 8.25
CA PHE A 93 24.06 5.71 8.36
C PHE A 93 23.06 6.84 8.47
N VAL A 94 21.81 6.52 8.14
CA VAL A 94 20.63 7.31 8.48
C VAL A 94 19.84 6.54 9.52
N SER A 95 19.35 7.21 10.55
CA SER A 95 18.43 6.65 11.53
C SER A 95 17.14 7.47 11.60
N GLN A 96 16.02 6.77 11.82
CA GLN A 96 14.72 7.38 12.02
C GLN A 96 14.14 6.89 13.33
N ALA A 97 13.81 7.80 14.23
CA ALA A 97 12.97 7.54 15.40
C ALA A 97 11.54 7.97 15.08
N SER A 98 10.57 7.07 15.17
CA SER A 98 9.17 7.37 14.84
C SER A 98 8.20 6.78 15.86
N GLY A 99 7.15 7.53 16.16
CA GLY A 99 6.07 7.13 17.07
C GLY A 99 5.19 8.34 17.37
N TYR A 100 4.75 8.45 18.61
CA TYR A 100 3.98 9.56 19.13
C TYR A 100 4.62 10.07 20.41
N LEU A 101 4.62 11.38 20.58
CA LEU A 101 4.83 12.03 21.87
C LEU A 101 3.48 12.19 22.57
N VAL A 102 3.36 11.73 23.80
CA VAL A 102 2.17 11.90 24.63
C VAL A 102 2.37 13.11 25.55
N ALA A 103 1.80 14.24 25.16
CA ALA A 103 1.83 15.46 25.96
C ALA A 103 0.83 15.34 27.14
N PRO A 104 1.28 15.43 28.41
CA PRO A 104 0.39 15.28 29.57
C PRO A 104 -0.57 16.45 29.79
N ARG A 105 -0.32 17.62 29.18
CA ARG A 105 -1.09 18.85 29.36
C ARG A 105 -0.85 19.81 28.21
N ASP A 106 -1.78 20.74 28.03
CA ASP A 106 -1.63 21.83 27.06
C ASP A 106 -0.48 22.77 27.46
N GLY A 107 0.19 23.34 26.47
CA GLY A 107 1.06 24.51 26.61
C GLY A 107 2.34 24.44 25.77
N THR A 108 3.25 25.39 26.02
CA THR A 108 4.55 25.46 25.35
C THR A 108 5.50 24.39 25.87
N TYR A 109 5.93 23.48 25.00
CA TYR A 109 7.03 22.55 25.24
C TYR A 109 8.29 23.09 24.59
N VAL A 110 9.41 23.03 25.31
CA VAL A 110 10.74 23.26 24.72
C VAL A 110 11.43 21.91 24.59
N PHE A 111 11.86 21.56 23.39
CA PHE A 111 12.64 20.37 23.09
C PHE A 111 14.10 20.72 22.94
N ARG A 112 14.97 19.76 23.27
CA ARG A 112 16.40 19.78 23.00
C ARG A 112 16.77 18.50 22.28
N LEU A 113 17.38 18.65 21.11
CA LEU A 113 17.89 17.56 20.30
C LEU A 113 19.41 17.63 20.27
N VAL A 114 20.07 16.59 20.77
CA VAL A 114 21.53 16.42 20.69
C VAL A 114 21.82 15.37 19.64
N SER A 115 22.67 15.68 18.67
CA SER A 115 23.08 14.71 17.66
C SER A 115 24.52 14.88 17.18
N ASP A 116 25.10 13.79 16.69
CA ASP A 116 26.38 13.68 15.98
C ASP A 116 26.13 12.71 14.82
N ASP A 117 25.98 13.12 13.56
CA ASP A 117 25.98 14.47 12.98
C ASP A 117 24.55 15.09 13.01
N GLY A 118 23.99 15.42 11.84
CA GLY A 118 22.80 16.25 11.70
C GLY A 118 21.48 15.53 11.97
N SER A 119 20.51 16.26 12.47
CA SER A 119 19.19 15.74 12.82
C SER A 119 18.05 16.74 12.65
N ARG A 120 16.81 16.24 12.60
CA ARG A 120 15.60 17.06 12.49
C ARG A 120 14.45 16.43 13.27
N LEU A 121 13.85 17.19 14.19
CA LEU A 121 12.62 16.83 14.92
C LEU A 121 11.39 17.44 14.23
N THR A 122 10.41 16.58 13.96
CA THR A 122 9.09 16.94 13.45
C THR A 122 8.01 16.45 14.42
N LEU A 123 7.07 17.34 14.77
CA LEU A 123 5.86 17.03 15.53
C LEU A 123 4.64 17.44 14.70
N ASP A 124 3.62 16.58 14.60
CA ASP A 124 2.39 16.82 13.81
C ASP A 124 2.67 17.23 12.35
N GLY A 125 3.75 16.69 11.76
CA GLY A 125 4.19 17.03 10.41
C GLY A 125 4.91 18.39 10.28
N SER A 126 5.04 19.16 11.36
CA SER A 126 5.74 20.44 11.39
C SER A 126 7.15 20.31 11.98
N THR A 127 8.15 20.92 11.36
CA THR A 127 9.53 20.94 11.87
C THR A 127 9.64 21.83 13.11
N VAL A 128 10.10 21.25 14.22
CA VAL A 128 10.30 21.94 15.51
C VAL A 128 11.78 22.28 15.72
N ILE A 129 12.67 21.35 15.35
CA ILE A 129 14.13 21.54 15.37
C ILE A 129 14.68 21.05 14.04
N ASP A 130 15.45 21.90 13.37
CA ASP A 130 16.28 21.55 12.22
C ASP A 130 17.74 21.74 12.63
N HIS A 131 18.44 20.66 12.96
CA HIS A 131 19.85 20.64 13.34
C HIS A 131 20.66 19.88 12.28
N ASP A 132 20.39 20.13 11.00
CA ASP A 132 21.08 19.46 9.91
C ASP A 132 22.50 20.01 9.66
N GLY A 133 23.34 19.20 9.02
CA GLY A 133 24.74 19.50 8.71
C GLY A 133 25.73 18.67 9.54
N LEU A 134 27.02 18.84 9.23
CA LEU A 134 28.10 18.21 9.99
C LEU A 134 28.41 18.98 11.27
N HIS A 135 28.38 18.29 12.40
CA HIS A 135 28.75 18.82 13.71
C HIS A 135 28.93 17.65 14.68
N GLY A 136 29.74 17.86 15.73
CA GLY A 136 29.81 16.88 16.82
C GLY A 136 28.51 16.86 17.64
N ALA A 137 28.50 16.06 18.72
CA ALA A 137 27.39 16.00 19.67
C ALA A 137 27.04 17.35 20.34
N GLU A 138 26.22 18.15 19.66
CA GLU A 138 25.83 19.50 20.06
C GLU A 138 24.31 19.58 20.26
N PRO A 139 23.81 20.34 21.26
CA PRO A 139 22.38 20.54 21.47
C PRO A 139 21.81 21.63 20.57
N LYS A 140 20.60 21.41 20.06
CA LYS A 140 19.74 22.47 19.51
C LYS A 140 18.36 22.43 20.15
N ASP A 141 17.86 23.60 20.50
CA ASP A 141 16.57 23.76 21.16
C ASP A 141 15.51 24.27 20.18
N GLY A 142 14.26 23.87 20.39
CA GLY A 142 13.09 24.34 19.64
C GLY A 142 11.84 24.29 20.50
N SER A 143 10.85 25.12 20.21
CA SER A 143 9.63 25.21 21.01
C SER A 143 8.37 25.08 20.16
N VAL A 144 7.34 24.44 20.69
CA VAL A 144 6.03 24.29 20.05
C VAL A 144 4.92 24.26 21.10
N GLU A 145 3.76 24.79 20.74
CA GLU A 145 2.52 24.65 21.52
C GLU A 145 1.90 23.29 21.22
N LEU A 146 1.65 22.50 22.26
CA LEU A 146 0.96 21.21 22.15
C LEU A 146 -0.32 21.23 22.98
N THR A 147 -1.32 20.48 22.52
CA THR A 147 -2.47 20.09 23.34
C THR A 147 -2.14 18.83 24.13
N ALA A 148 -2.89 18.53 25.18
CA ALA A 148 -2.80 17.25 25.85
C ALA A 148 -3.20 16.12 24.88
N GLY A 149 -2.41 15.05 24.82
CA GLY A 149 -2.67 13.89 23.96
C GLY A 149 -1.47 13.44 23.13
N ALA A 150 -1.75 12.56 22.17
CA ALA A 150 -0.73 11.97 21.31
C ALA A 150 -0.48 12.84 20.07
N HIS A 151 0.80 13.12 19.81
CA HIS A 151 1.29 13.92 18.69
C HIS A 151 2.28 13.10 17.88
N PRO A 152 2.05 12.83 16.57
CA PRO A 152 3.03 12.17 15.71
C PRO A 152 4.42 12.78 15.86
N LEU A 153 5.39 11.94 16.21
CA LEU A 153 6.80 12.29 16.41
C LEU A 153 7.65 11.59 15.37
N ARG A 154 8.54 12.36 14.75
CA ARG A 154 9.60 11.85 13.88
C ARG A 154 10.91 12.60 14.12
N ILE A 155 11.99 11.85 14.28
CA ILE A 155 13.36 12.37 14.24
C ILE A 155 14.08 11.69 13.09
N ASP A 156 14.53 12.48 12.12
CA ASP A 156 15.51 12.04 11.13
C ASP A 156 16.91 12.39 11.65
N HIS A 157 17.88 11.50 11.50
CA HIS A 157 19.26 11.69 11.95
C HIS A 157 20.21 11.01 10.96
N PHE A 158 21.37 11.60 10.70
CA PHE A 158 22.46 10.93 10.00
C PHE A 158 23.76 11.04 10.78
N ASP A 159 24.61 10.04 10.59
CA ASP A 159 25.96 10.01 11.11
C ASP A 159 26.91 9.70 9.96
N ARG A 160 27.93 10.54 9.77
CA ARG A 160 28.97 10.30 8.78
C ARG A 160 30.14 9.53 9.36
N GLY A 161 30.54 9.86 10.59
CA GLY A 161 31.45 9.06 11.37
C GLY A 161 32.22 9.84 12.44
N GLY A 162 32.88 9.11 13.33
CA GLY A 162 33.51 9.69 14.52
C GLY A 162 32.80 9.21 15.78
N GLY A 163 32.20 10.13 16.53
CA GLY A 163 31.20 9.77 17.54
C GLY A 163 29.84 9.60 16.89
N GLN A 164 28.90 8.97 17.59
CA GLN A 164 27.50 8.87 17.17
C GLN A 164 26.61 9.16 18.37
N GLN A 165 25.64 10.05 18.24
CA GLN A 165 24.72 10.37 19.32
C GLN A 165 23.36 10.80 18.78
N LEU A 166 22.29 10.39 19.44
CA LEU A 166 20.97 10.98 19.28
C LEU A 166 20.24 10.98 20.63
N GLN A 167 19.92 12.17 21.14
CA GLN A 167 19.18 12.32 22.39
C GLN A 167 18.06 13.35 22.24
N LEU A 168 16.85 12.97 22.64
CA LEU A 168 15.71 13.88 22.76
C LEU A 168 15.42 14.17 24.24
N SER A 169 15.51 15.44 24.60
CA SER A 169 15.06 15.96 25.89
C SER A 169 13.93 16.97 25.70
N TRP A 170 13.14 17.18 26.73
CA TRP A 170 12.10 18.21 26.76
C TRP A 170 12.08 18.97 28.09
N MET A 171 11.46 20.13 28.07
CA MET A 171 11.08 20.93 29.22
C MET A 171 9.59 21.25 29.05
N PRO A 172 8.71 20.45 29.68
CA PRO A 172 7.26 20.66 29.65
C PRO A 172 6.83 22.02 30.23
N PRO A 173 5.59 22.46 29.95
CA PRO A 173 5.07 23.72 30.48
C PRO A 173 5.26 23.84 32.01
N GLY A 174 5.82 24.93 32.49
CA GLY A 174 6.01 25.15 33.94
C GLY A 174 7.16 24.36 34.59
N GLU A 175 7.90 23.56 33.82
CA GLU A 175 9.19 23.02 34.27
C GLU A 175 10.33 24.02 34.01
N SER A 176 11.47 23.83 34.67
CA SER A 176 12.63 24.73 34.59
C SER A 176 13.94 24.04 34.16
N ALA A 177 13.88 22.74 33.89
CA ALA A 177 15.03 21.95 33.49
C ALA A 177 14.63 20.96 32.39
N PHE A 178 15.59 20.65 31.52
CA PHE A 178 15.45 19.58 30.54
C PHE A 178 15.57 18.22 31.20
N THR A 179 14.72 17.29 30.78
CA THR A 179 14.83 15.86 31.07
C THR A 179 14.74 15.08 29.77
N VAL A 180 15.39 13.92 29.69
CA VAL A 180 15.18 12.98 28.57
C VAL A 180 13.68 12.67 28.51
N VAL A 181 13.10 12.70 27.30
CA VAL A 181 11.68 12.38 27.14
C VAL A 181 11.47 10.93 27.63
N PRO A 182 10.67 10.74 28.69
CA PRO A 182 10.58 9.45 29.33
C PRO A 182 9.71 8.49 28.51
N THR A 183 9.91 7.18 28.71
CA THR A 183 9.20 6.12 27.95
C THR A 183 7.67 6.27 28.01
N GLU A 184 7.13 6.71 29.15
CA GLU A 184 5.68 6.94 29.33
C GLU A 184 5.12 8.11 28.51
N ALA A 185 6.00 9.00 28.03
CA ALA A 185 5.64 10.07 27.11
C ALA A 185 5.87 9.69 25.65
N LEU A 186 6.23 8.43 25.36
CA LEU A 186 6.45 7.92 24.01
C LEU A 186 5.56 6.69 23.76
N SER A 187 4.98 6.62 22.57
CA SER A 187 4.30 5.41 22.12
C SER A 187 4.53 5.13 20.64
N THR A 188 4.40 3.87 20.24
CA THR A 188 4.44 3.44 18.84
C THR A 188 3.39 2.35 18.62
N ASP A 189 3.04 2.08 17.36
CA ASP A 189 2.12 1.00 17.01
C ASP A 189 2.55 -0.34 17.63
N ALA A 190 1.60 -1.03 18.25
CA ALA A 190 1.80 -2.30 18.93
C ALA A 190 1.82 -3.48 17.95
N GLY A 191 2.66 -4.47 18.25
CA GLY A 191 2.67 -5.73 17.50
C GLY A 191 3.21 -5.61 16.07
N VAL A 192 4.00 -4.56 15.81
CA VAL A 192 4.63 -4.32 14.50
C VAL A 192 5.60 -5.45 14.18
N VAL A 193 5.44 -6.06 13.00
CA VAL A 193 6.43 -6.99 12.44
C VAL A 193 7.64 -6.19 11.97
N ARG A 194 8.76 -6.33 12.67
CA ARG A 194 10.02 -5.62 12.39
C ARG A 194 10.84 -6.38 11.35
N VAL A 195 10.69 -6.01 10.08
CA VAL A 195 11.41 -6.63 8.96
C VAL A 195 12.73 -5.88 8.73
N THR A 196 13.83 -6.62 8.63
CA THR A 196 15.15 -6.08 8.32
C THR A 196 15.74 -6.74 7.08
N ALA A 197 16.59 -6.02 6.35
CA ALA A 197 17.34 -6.55 5.22
C ALA A 197 18.77 -6.00 5.23
N PRO A 198 19.81 -6.85 5.12
CA PRO A 198 21.19 -6.40 5.03
C PRO A 198 21.47 -5.67 3.71
N GLY A 199 22.67 -5.09 3.62
CA GLY A 199 23.14 -4.40 2.42
C GLY A 199 22.92 -2.88 2.45
N ARG A 200 23.55 -2.22 1.48
CA ARG A 200 23.55 -0.76 1.34
C ARG A 200 22.14 -0.22 1.07
N LYS A 201 21.81 0.92 1.68
CA LYS A 201 20.62 1.72 1.40
C LYS A 201 20.99 2.96 0.61
N GLU A 202 20.03 3.46 -0.15
CA GLU A 202 20.24 4.56 -1.07
C GLU A 202 19.44 5.78 -0.67
N CYS A 203 20.10 6.93 -0.72
CA CYS A 203 19.44 8.23 -0.70
C CYS A 203 19.01 8.60 -2.13
N GLU A 204 17.97 9.39 -2.25
CA GLU A 204 17.63 10.07 -3.50
C GLU A 204 18.78 11.01 -3.90
N ALA A 205 19.14 10.99 -5.18
CA ALA A 205 20.15 11.83 -5.79
C ALA A 205 19.53 12.67 -6.91
N GLY A 206 20.05 13.87 -7.15
CA GLY A 206 19.48 14.81 -8.13
C GLY A 206 19.52 14.35 -9.60
N ARG A 207 20.09 13.17 -9.90
CA ARG A 207 20.05 12.53 -11.23
C ARG A 207 19.19 11.27 -11.27
N ASP A 208 18.61 10.85 -10.15
CA ASP A 208 17.73 9.69 -10.12
C ASP A 208 16.49 9.95 -10.97
N THR A 209 16.03 8.91 -11.64
CA THR A 209 14.80 8.91 -12.41
C THR A 209 13.87 7.80 -11.91
N PRO A 210 12.55 7.87 -12.18
CA PRO A 210 11.66 6.74 -11.94
C PRO A 210 12.22 5.44 -12.55
N GLY A 211 12.40 4.42 -11.71
CA GLY A 211 13.11 3.18 -12.07
C GLY A 211 14.46 2.99 -11.35
N ASP A 212 15.10 4.07 -10.89
CA ASP A 212 16.32 4.02 -10.05
C ASP A 212 15.98 3.82 -8.56
N GLY A 213 14.89 3.10 -8.24
CA GLY A 213 14.35 2.99 -6.89
C GLY A 213 13.42 4.15 -6.48
N LEU A 214 13.20 5.12 -7.36
CA LEU A 214 12.16 6.15 -7.20
C LEU A 214 10.81 5.67 -7.75
N PRO A 215 9.68 6.12 -7.16
CA PRO A 215 8.36 5.77 -7.64
C PRO A 215 8.11 6.39 -9.02
N LEU A 216 7.24 5.75 -9.80
CA LEU A 216 6.76 6.33 -11.04
C LEU A 216 5.89 7.55 -10.73
N THR A 217 6.37 8.74 -11.08
CA THR A 217 5.68 10.02 -10.81
C THR A 217 4.77 10.45 -11.96
N SER A 218 4.97 9.90 -13.15
CA SER A 218 4.16 10.14 -14.34
C SER A 218 4.29 8.96 -15.30
N VAL A 219 3.29 8.77 -16.14
CA VAL A 219 3.45 7.89 -17.30
C VAL A 219 4.48 8.47 -18.26
N ARG A 220 5.03 7.63 -19.13
CA ARG A 220 5.94 8.06 -20.20
C ARG A 220 5.30 9.24 -20.97
N PRO A 221 6.04 10.30 -21.34
CA PRO A 221 5.44 11.51 -21.91
C PRO A 221 4.66 11.35 -23.22
N ASP A 222 4.79 10.20 -23.90
CA ASP A 222 4.03 9.83 -25.09
C ASP A 222 2.78 8.97 -24.80
N LEU A 223 2.43 8.80 -23.52
CA LEU A 223 1.24 8.09 -23.07
C LEU A 223 0.39 9.02 -22.20
N ASP A 224 -0.92 8.99 -22.41
CA ASP A 224 -1.89 9.56 -21.49
C ASP A 224 -2.37 8.49 -20.51
N LEU A 225 -2.52 8.86 -19.23
CA LEU A 225 -3.15 8.01 -18.23
C LEU A 225 -4.55 8.54 -17.93
N THR A 226 -5.56 7.70 -18.13
CA THR A 226 -6.95 8.01 -17.77
C THR A 226 -7.41 7.03 -16.71
N ASP A 227 -7.85 7.55 -15.55
CA ASP A 227 -8.54 6.73 -14.56
C ASP A 227 -9.95 6.42 -15.07
N LEU A 228 -10.28 5.13 -15.13
CA LEU A 228 -11.57 4.61 -15.59
C LEU A 228 -12.48 4.17 -14.45
N ARG A 229 -11.97 4.12 -13.21
CA ARG A 229 -12.73 3.60 -12.07
C ARG A 229 -13.75 4.65 -11.62
N PRO A 230 -15.07 4.43 -11.74
CA PRO A 230 -16.07 5.39 -11.29
C PRO A 230 -15.99 5.66 -9.79
N GLU A 231 -16.46 6.83 -9.35
CA GLU A 231 -16.54 7.16 -7.93
C GLU A 231 -17.43 6.15 -7.18
N GLY A 232 -16.96 5.68 -6.01
CA GLY A 232 -17.67 4.68 -5.20
C GLY A 232 -17.56 3.24 -5.70
N PHE A 233 -16.91 2.97 -6.84
CA PHE A 233 -16.69 1.62 -7.33
C PHE A 233 -15.26 1.14 -7.04
N GLU A 234 -15.08 0.38 -5.95
CA GLU A 234 -13.76 -0.08 -5.48
C GLU A 234 -13.64 -1.61 -5.40
N PRO A 235 -13.88 -2.34 -6.50
CA PRO A 235 -13.80 -3.80 -6.48
C PRO A 235 -12.37 -4.30 -6.28
N GLN A 236 -12.23 -5.43 -5.59
CA GLN A 236 -10.97 -6.18 -5.52
C GLN A 236 -10.81 -7.04 -6.79
N VAL A 237 -10.41 -6.40 -7.89
CA VAL A 237 -10.30 -7.05 -9.22
C VAL A 237 -9.24 -8.15 -9.21
N THR A 238 -9.60 -9.33 -9.73
CA THR A 238 -8.72 -10.50 -9.82
C THR A 238 -8.49 -11.01 -11.24
N GLY A 239 -9.36 -10.64 -12.18
CA GLY A 239 -9.28 -11.09 -13.56
C GLY A 239 -10.03 -10.13 -14.48
N MET A 240 -9.57 -10.04 -15.73
CA MET A 240 -10.15 -9.17 -16.74
C MET A 240 -10.14 -9.85 -18.12
N ASP A 241 -11.17 -9.62 -18.93
CA ASP A 241 -11.17 -10.00 -20.34
C ASP A 241 -12.09 -9.12 -21.18
N TRP A 242 -11.77 -8.97 -22.46
CA TRP A 242 -12.55 -8.15 -23.38
C TRP A 242 -13.68 -8.96 -24.04
N LEU A 243 -14.85 -8.36 -24.13
CA LEU A 243 -15.92 -8.82 -25.00
C LEU A 243 -15.70 -8.29 -26.43
N PRO A 244 -16.24 -8.97 -27.46
CA PRO A 244 -16.11 -8.53 -28.85
C PRO A 244 -16.76 -7.17 -29.15
N ASP A 245 -17.69 -6.73 -28.31
CA ASP A 245 -18.41 -5.45 -28.42
C ASP A 245 -17.63 -4.27 -27.82
N GLY A 246 -16.48 -4.51 -27.19
CA GLY A 246 -15.64 -3.48 -26.57
C GLY A 246 -15.89 -3.29 -25.08
N ARG A 247 -16.85 -4.00 -24.48
CA ARG A 247 -17.02 -4.05 -23.02
C ARG A 247 -15.92 -4.86 -22.36
N LEU A 248 -15.61 -4.51 -21.12
CA LEU A 248 -14.61 -5.17 -20.30
C LEU A 248 -15.28 -5.96 -19.18
N ALA A 249 -15.09 -7.27 -19.17
CA ALA A 249 -15.50 -8.10 -18.05
C ALA A 249 -14.42 -8.10 -16.97
N ILE A 250 -14.81 -7.95 -15.71
CA ILE A 250 -13.93 -8.09 -14.56
C ILE A 250 -14.51 -9.08 -13.55
N SER A 251 -13.65 -9.87 -12.90
CA SER A 251 -14.02 -10.69 -11.74
C SER A 251 -13.46 -10.10 -10.46
N THR A 252 -14.15 -10.29 -9.34
CA THR A 252 -13.72 -9.79 -8.02
C THR A 252 -13.43 -10.93 -7.06
N TRP A 253 -12.53 -10.70 -6.10
CA TRP A 253 -12.10 -11.71 -5.14
C TRP A 253 -13.22 -12.15 -4.18
N GLY A 254 -13.98 -11.21 -3.62
CA GLY A 254 -15.07 -11.48 -2.68
C GLY A 254 -14.65 -11.88 -1.25
N GLY A 255 -13.40 -12.29 -1.03
CA GLY A 255 -12.83 -12.63 0.29
C GLY A 255 -12.75 -14.13 0.58
N THR A 256 -11.80 -14.52 1.44
CA THR A 256 -11.38 -15.92 1.63
C THR A 256 -12.47 -16.89 2.12
N ASP A 257 -13.35 -16.40 2.99
CA ASP A 257 -14.40 -17.19 3.64
C ASP A 257 -15.79 -16.85 3.13
N ASN A 258 -15.87 -16.07 2.05
CA ASN A 258 -17.11 -15.58 1.50
C ASN A 258 -17.40 -16.23 0.15
N VAL A 259 -18.68 -16.36 -0.16
CA VAL A 259 -19.18 -16.65 -1.51
C VAL A 259 -19.75 -15.35 -2.05
N ALA A 260 -18.86 -14.37 -2.23
CA ALA A 260 -19.18 -12.99 -2.61
C ALA A 260 -18.37 -12.49 -3.81
N GLY A 261 -17.66 -13.39 -4.50
CA GLY A 261 -17.02 -13.06 -5.77
C GLY A 261 -18.08 -12.70 -6.81
N GLU A 262 -17.84 -11.61 -7.51
CA GLU A 262 -18.77 -11.01 -8.47
C GLU A 262 -18.10 -10.88 -9.83
N VAL A 263 -18.92 -10.76 -10.87
CA VAL A 263 -18.47 -10.37 -12.21
C VAL A 263 -19.24 -9.14 -12.64
N TYR A 264 -18.51 -8.18 -13.22
CA TYR A 264 -19.06 -6.96 -13.75
C TYR A 264 -18.69 -6.79 -15.21
N LEU A 265 -19.59 -6.19 -15.99
CA LEU A 265 -19.31 -5.64 -17.30
C LEU A 265 -19.15 -4.13 -17.18
N LEU A 266 -18.05 -3.62 -17.74
CA LEU A 266 -17.76 -2.20 -17.83
C LEU A 266 -17.88 -1.78 -19.28
N ASP A 267 -18.62 -0.71 -19.53
CA ASP A 267 -18.76 -0.11 -20.86
C ASP A 267 -18.14 1.30 -20.87
N ASN A 268 -17.94 1.86 -22.06
CA ASN A 268 -17.25 3.13 -22.30
C ASN A 268 -15.82 3.15 -21.72
N VAL A 269 -15.11 2.03 -21.76
CA VAL A 269 -13.75 1.89 -21.22
C VAL A 269 -12.64 2.00 -22.27
N THR A 270 -12.99 2.34 -23.52
CA THR A 270 -12.06 2.50 -24.64
C THR A 270 -12.29 3.82 -25.37
N GLY A 271 -11.31 4.26 -26.16
CA GLY A 271 -11.37 5.51 -26.90
C GLY A 271 -11.25 6.75 -26.00
N GLU A 272 -11.87 7.87 -26.41
CA GLU A 272 -11.90 9.11 -25.63
C GLU A 272 -12.89 9.01 -24.46
N THR A 273 -12.42 8.45 -23.35
CA THR A 273 -13.22 8.19 -22.16
C THR A 273 -12.73 8.91 -20.90
N SER A 274 -13.50 8.83 -19.82
CA SER A 274 -13.18 9.29 -18.48
C SER A 274 -14.00 8.48 -17.48
N ARG A 275 -13.60 8.47 -16.20
CA ARG A 275 -14.32 7.74 -15.14
C ARG A 275 -15.83 8.02 -15.07
N ASP A 276 -16.27 9.23 -15.40
CA ASP A 276 -17.68 9.64 -15.34
C ASP A 276 -18.53 9.06 -16.49
N LYS A 277 -17.88 8.56 -17.54
CA LYS A 277 -18.54 7.92 -18.68
C LYS A 277 -18.66 6.41 -18.51
N VAL A 278 -17.82 5.81 -17.67
CA VAL A 278 -17.79 4.37 -17.48
C VAL A 278 -19.05 3.92 -16.75
N THR A 279 -19.77 2.99 -17.36
CA THR A 279 -20.92 2.33 -16.73
C THR A 279 -20.52 0.96 -16.24
N VAL A 280 -21.06 0.58 -15.09
CA VAL A 280 -20.74 -0.69 -14.42
C VAL A 280 -22.04 -1.44 -14.22
N GLU A 281 -22.07 -2.68 -14.69
CA GLU A 281 -23.18 -3.59 -14.53
C GLU A 281 -22.72 -4.87 -13.86
N LYS A 282 -23.38 -5.29 -12.79
CA LYS A 282 -23.09 -6.58 -12.15
C LYS A 282 -23.85 -7.67 -12.88
N VAL A 283 -23.11 -8.63 -13.43
CA VAL A 283 -23.66 -9.73 -14.24
C VAL A 283 -23.61 -11.09 -13.53
N ALA A 284 -22.76 -11.24 -12.52
CA ALA A 284 -22.73 -12.46 -11.71
C ALA A 284 -22.34 -12.17 -10.26
N SER A 285 -22.74 -13.06 -9.35
CA SER A 285 -22.37 -13.03 -7.93
C SER A 285 -22.34 -14.45 -7.36
N GLY A 286 -21.96 -14.60 -6.09
CA GLY A 286 -21.96 -15.90 -5.45
C GLY A 286 -20.83 -16.83 -5.92
N LEU A 287 -19.73 -16.26 -6.41
CA LEU A 287 -18.56 -17.03 -6.82
C LEU A 287 -17.55 -17.14 -5.65
N ARG A 288 -16.84 -18.25 -5.57
CA ARG A 288 -15.86 -18.53 -4.52
C ARG A 288 -14.45 -18.18 -4.98
N GLU A 289 -13.98 -17.02 -4.53
CA GLU A 289 -12.66 -16.48 -4.84
C GLU A 289 -12.26 -16.62 -6.32
N PRO A 290 -13.00 -15.95 -7.23
CA PRO A 290 -12.59 -15.81 -8.62
C PRO A 290 -11.14 -15.33 -8.72
N MET A 291 -10.32 -16.03 -9.46
CA MET A 291 -8.91 -15.69 -9.74
C MET A 291 -8.61 -15.74 -11.24
N GLY A 292 -9.64 -15.49 -12.06
CA GLY A 292 -9.52 -15.47 -13.51
C GLY A 292 -10.85 -15.45 -14.23
N ILE A 293 -10.92 -14.76 -15.37
CA ILE A 293 -12.09 -14.70 -16.24
C ILE A 293 -11.66 -14.77 -17.71
N LYS A 294 -12.45 -15.46 -18.55
CA LYS A 294 -12.33 -15.42 -20.02
C LYS A 294 -13.66 -15.46 -20.74
N TYR A 295 -13.80 -14.66 -21.79
CA TYR A 295 -14.90 -14.71 -22.73
C TYR A 295 -14.56 -15.67 -23.87
N VAL A 296 -15.38 -16.71 -24.07
CA VAL A 296 -15.15 -17.72 -25.10
C VAL A 296 -16.46 -18.20 -25.72
N ASP A 297 -16.63 -17.97 -27.03
CA ASP A 297 -17.80 -18.38 -27.82
C ASP A 297 -19.14 -17.96 -27.19
N GLY A 298 -19.30 -16.67 -26.85
CA GLY A 298 -20.57 -16.14 -26.35
C GLY A 298 -20.81 -16.32 -24.87
N SER A 299 -19.81 -16.72 -24.07
CA SER A 299 -19.99 -16.92 -22.63
C SER A 299 -18.75 -16.54 -21.85
N LEU A 300 -18.96 -16.05 -20.63
CA LEU A 300 -17.90 -15.85 -19.65
C LEU A 300 -17.62 -17.15 -18.90
N TYR A 301 -16.34 -17.40 -18.65
CA TYR A 301 -15.82 -18.52 -17.88
C TYR A 301 -14.99 -17.97 -16.74
N VAL A 302 -15.25 -18.43 -15.52
CA VAL A 302 -14.58 -17.95 -14.30
C VAL A 302 -13.82 -19.10 -13.66
N SER A 303 -12.55 -18.86 -13.36
CA SER A 303 -11.73 -19.73 -12.52
C SER A 303 -12.01 -19.40 -11.06
N GLN A 304 -12.79 -20.24 -10.38
CA GLN A 304 -13.03 -20.16 -8.95
C GLN A 304 -11.96 -20.97 -8.20
N LYS A 305 -11.94 -20.90 -6.87
CA LYS A 305 -10.99 -21.66 -6.05
C LYS A 305 -10.91 -23.16 -6.37
N HIS A 306 -12.04 -23.78 -6.71
CA HIS A 306 -12.22 -25.23 -6.78
C HIS A 306 -12.76 -25.73 -8.13
N GLU A 307 -13.16 -24.82 -9.02
CA GLU A 307 -13.78 -25.18 -10.29
C GLU A 307 -13.64 -24.10 -11.38
N LEU A 308 -13.83 -24.53 -12.62
CA LEU A 308 -14.09 -23.67 -13.76
C LEU A 308 -15.59 -23.62 -14.01
N THR A 309 -16.17 -22.43 -14.00
CA THR A 309 -17.62 -22.22 -14.13
C THR A 309 -17.89 -21.42 -15.40
N ARG A 310 -18.85 -21.88 -16.21
CA ARG A 310 -19.43 -21.11 -17.31
C ARG A 310 -20.63 -20.34 -16.77
N LEU A 311 -20.64 -19.04 -17.02
CA LEU A 311 -21.78 -18.17 -16.79
C LEU A 311 -22.67 -18.21 -18.04
N VAL A 312 -23.92 -18.61 -17.88
CA VAL A 312 -24.89 -18.73 -18.96
C VAL A 312 -25.96 -17.68 -18.76
N ASP A 313 -26.05 -16.77 -19.73
CA ASP A 313 -27.17 -15.85 -19.96
C ASP A 313 -28.07 -16.49 -21.03
N SER A 314 -29.32 -16.76 -20.68
CA SER A 314 -30.29 -17.47 -21.53
C SER A 314 -31.30 -16.55 -22.19
N ASP A 315 -31.48 -15.33 -21.69
CA ASP A 315 -32.48 -14.37 -22.19
C ASP A 315 -31.86 -13.12 -22.83
N GLY A 316 -30.54 -12.98 -22.75
CA GLY A 316 -29.76 -11.95 -23.42
C GLY A 316 -29.73 -10.61 -22.68
N ASP A 317 -30.01 -10.60 -21.37
CA ASP A 317 -29.96 -9.40 -20.53
C ASP A 317 -28.59 -9.15 -19.89
N ASP A 318 -27.56 -9.91 -20.28
CA ASP A 318 -26.20 -9.96 -19.74
C ASP A 318 -26.09 -10.52 -18.31
N VAL A 319 -27.19 -10.73 -17.59
CA VAL A 319 -27.19 -11.30 -16.23
C VAL A 319 -27.09 -12.82 -16.30
N THR A 320 -26.32 -13.40 -15.38
CA THR A 320 -26.14 -14.86 -15.34
C THR A 320 -27.37 -15.55 -14.74
N ASP A 321 -28.04 -16.36 -15.56
CA ASP A 321 -29.15 -17.24 -15.16
C ASP A 321 -28.67 -18.56 -14.56
N GLU A 322 -27.68 -19.19 -15.21
CA GLU A 322 -27.17 -20.51 -14.85
C GLU A 322 -25.65 -20.49 -14.68
N TYR A 323 -25.20 -21.01 -13.54
CA TYR A 323 -23.79 -21.26 -13.23
C TYR A 323 -23.49 -22.73 -13.52
N ARG A 324 -22.81 -23.00 -14.64
CA ARG A 324 -22.52 -24.37 -15.07
C ARG A 324 -21.07 -24.74 -14.82
N THR A 325 -20.83 -25.67 -13.92
CA THR A 325 -19.50 -26.27 -13.71
C THR A 325 -19.02 -26.98 -14.97
N VAL A 326 -17.85 -26.57 -15.47
CA VAL A 326 -17.16 -27.17 -16.62
C VAL A 326 -16.17 -28.23 -16.15
N ALA A 327 -15.41 -27.92 -15.09
CA ALA A 327 -14.40 -28.80 -14.53
C ALA A 327 -14.18 -28.48 -13.06
N THR A 328 -13.79 -29.49 -12.28
CA THR A 328 -13.35 -29.33 -10.90
C THR A 328 -11.89 -29.78 -10.77
N TRP A 329 -11.21 -29.32 -9.73
CA TRP A 329 -9.86 -29.76 -9.38
C TRP A 329 -9.72 -29.97 -7.87
N PRO A 330 -8.67 -30.68 -7.43
CA PRO A 330 -8.45 -30.91 -6.00
C PRO A 330 -8.36 -29.61 -5.20
N TYR A 331 -9.11 -29.57 -4.10
CA TYR A 331 -9.18 -28.44 -3.16
C TYR A 331 -9.35 -29.00 -1.74
N GLY A 332 -8.47 -28.57 -0.84
CA GLY A 332 -8.36 -29.10 0.52
C GLY A 332 -9.10 -28.29 1.59
N GLY A 333 -9.77 -27.19 1.20
CA GLY A 333 -10.48 -26.33 2.14
C GLY A 333 -9.63 -25.24 2.79
N ASN A 334 -8.34 -25.18 2.47
CA ASN A 334 -7.43 -24.18 3.06
C ASN A 334 -7.68 -22.79 2.45
N PHE A 335 -7.54 -21.78 3.30
CA PHE A 335 -7.79 -20.38 2.96
C PHE A 335 -6.89 -19.91 1.79
N HIS A 336 -5.68 -20.47 1.68
CA HIS A 336 -4.68 -20.11 0.69
C HIS A 336 -4.53 -21.17 -0.43
N GLU A 337 -5.63 -21.58 -1.06
CA GLU A 337 -5.62 -22.52 -2.19
C GLU A 337 -6.23 -21.91 -3.47
N PHE A 338 -5.58 -20.90 -4.05
CA PHE A 338 -6.06 -20.19 -5.24
C PHE A 338 -5.94 -20.98 -6.54
N ALA A 339 -6.70 -20.56 -7.56
CA ALA A 339 -6.64 -21.07 -8.93
C ALA A 339 -6.45 -19.91 -9.93
N PHE A 340 -5.20 -19.52 -10.15
CA PHE A 340 -4.83 -18.35 -10.95
C PHE A 340 -5.00 -18.63 -12.45
N GLY A 341 -5.68 -17.71 -13.12
CA GLY A 341 -6.18 -17.94 -14.46
C GLY A 341 -6.79 -16.68 -15.05
N LEU A 342 -7.38 -16.75 -16.22
CA LEU A 342 -7.65 -17.94 -17.02
C LEU A 342 -7.06 -17.69 -18.40
N LEU A 343 -6.40 -18.64 -19.04
CA LEU A 343 -6.06 -18.52 -20.47
C LEU A 343 -6.92 -19.47 -21.27
N TYR A 344 -7.15 -19.15 -22.54
CA TYR A 344 -7.83 -20.02 -23.48
C TYR A 344 -7.09 -20.05 -24.82
N ARG A 345 -6.94 -21.25 -25.39
CA ARG A 345 -6.43 -21.46 -26.75
C ARG A 345 -6.83 -22.86 -27.26
N ASP A 346 -7.18 -22.96 -28.53
CA ASP A 346 -7.41 -24.23 -29.25
C ASP A 346 -8.35 -25.23 -28.54
N GLY A 347 -9.43 -24.73 -27.92
CA GLY A 347 -10.39 -25.57 -27.21
C GLY A 347 -10.02 -25.91 -25.76
N TYR A 348 -8.91 -25.36 -25.24
CA TYR A 348 -8.44 -25.62 -23.90
C TYR A 348 -8.33 -24.35 -23.07
N PHE A 349 -8.77 -24.44 -21.81
CA PHE A 349 -8.46 -23.46 -20.78
C PHE A 349 -7.17 -23.84 -20.04
N TYR A 350 -6.49 -22.87 -19.44
CA TYR A 350 -5.28 -23.07 -18.64
C TYR A 350 -5.37 -22.32 -17.31
N VAL A 351 -5.01 -23.00 -16.23
CA VAL A 351 -5.06 -22.49 -14.86
C VAL A 351 -3.84 -22.97 -14.06
N ASN A 352 -3.36 -22.17 -13.12
CA ASN A 352 -2.34 -22.55 -12.17
C ASN A 352 -2.95 -22.71 -10.77
N LEU A 353 -2.75 -23.86 -10.14
CA LEU A 353 -3.18 -24.08 -8.76
C LEU A 353 -2.08 -23.71 -7.78
N SER A 354 -2.40 -22.92 -6.77
CA SER A 354 -1.54 -22.63 -5.62
C SER A 354 -1.49 -23.80 -4.64
N VAL A 355 -0.38 -24.00 -3.96
CA VAL A 355 -0.32 -24.82 -2.73
C VAL A 355 -1.04 -24.11 -1.59
N ALA A 356 -1.51 -24.89 -0.62
CA ALA A 356 -1.99 -24.44 0.68
C ALA A 356 -0.83 -23.85 1.51
N ILE A 357 -1.13 -22.79 2.23
CA ILE A 357 -0.21 -22.04 3.09
C ILE A 357 -0.86 -21.90 4.47
N ASP A 358 -0.04 -21.97 5.52
CA ASP A 358 -0.45 -21.73 6.89
C ASP A 358 -0.32 -20.24 7.24
N LEU A 359 -1.03 -19.79 8.27
CA LEU A 359 -0.85 -18.44 8.81
C LEU A 359 0.63 -18.22 9.15
N GLY A 360 1.17 -17.08 8.71
CA GLY A 360 2.62 -16.79 8.78
C GLY A 360 3.42 -17.16 7.53
N GLY A 361 2.79 -17.72 6.49
CA GLY A 361 3.39 -17.87 5.16
C GLY A 361 4.15 -19.19 4.93
N ALA A 362 4.16 -20.09 5.91
CA ALA A 362 4.73 -21.43 5.78
C ALA A 362 3.89 -22.28 4.81
N THR A 363 4.54 -23.06 3.95
CA THR A 363 3.81 -24.02 3.11
C THR A 363 3.25 -25.13 3.99
N THR A 364 1.93 -25.37 3.90
CA THR A 364 1.27 -26.47 4.62
C THR A 364 1.88 -27.81 4.18
N ASN A 365 2.24 -28.67 5.12
CA ASN A 365 2.81 -29.99 4.80
C ASN A 365 2.29 -31.05 5.81
N PRO A 366 1.59 -32.11 5.36
CA PRO A 366 1.24 -32.44 3.97
C PRO A 366 0.23 -31.46 3.37
N GLN A 367 0.11 -31.44 2.04
CA GLN A 367 -0.93 -30.64 1.38
C GLN A 367 -2.32 -31.23 1.65
N PRO A 368 -3.35 -30.40 1.88
CA PRO A 368 -4.70 -30.90 2.18
C PRO A 368 -5.43 -31.45 0.95
N ALA A 369 -4.86 -31.27 -0.26
CA ALA A 369 -5.35 -31.83 -1.50
C ALA A 369 -4.19 -32.23 -2.42
N PRO A 370 -4.36 -33.29 -3.23
CA PRO A 370 -3.31 -33.74 -4.15
C PRO A 370 -3.10 -32.76 -5.30
N ASN A 371 -1.89 -32.76 -5.85
CA ASN A 371 -1.51 -32.03 -7.07
C ASN A 371 -1.76 -30.50 -7.04
N ARG A 372 -1.81 -29.90 -5.84
CA ARG A 372 -1.66 -28.44 -5.72
C ARG A 372 -0.26 -28.02 -6.20
N GLY A 373 -0.09 -26.76 -6.60
CA GLY A 373 1.17 -26.32 -7.21
C GLY A 373 1.36 -26.77 -8.66
N THR A 374 0.26 -27.01 -9.38
CA THR A 374 0.26 -27.58 -10.74
C THR A 374 -0.45 -26.66 -11.73
N THR A 375 0.12 -26.52 -12.93
CA THR A 375 -0.57 -25.94 -14.08
C THR A 375 -1.39 -27.03 -14.78
N TYR A 376 -2.68 -26.78 -14.98
CA TYR A 376 -3.59 -27.66 -15.71
C TYR A 376 -4.02 -27.06 -17.03
N ARG A 377 -4.25 -27.92 -18.03
CA ARG A 377 -5.15 -27.63 -19.15
C ARG A 377 -6.51 -28.28 -18.92
N ILE A 378 -7.58 -27.62 -19.33
CA ILE A 378 -8.96 -28.12 -19.23
C ILE A 378 -9.60 -28.12 -20.62
N SER A 379 -10.09 -29.26 -21.06
CA SER A 379 -10.88 -29.35 -22.29
C SER A 379 -12.21 -28.63 -22.15
N LYS A 380 -12.46 -27.58 -22.95
CA LYS A 380 -13.76 -26.88 -22.97
C LYS A 380 -14.91 -27.84 -23.29
N LYS A 381 -14.68 -28.81 -24.17
CA LYS A 381 -15.71 -29.74 -24.65
C LYS A 381 -16.11 -30.77 -23.60
N THR A 382 -15.17 -31.25 -22.80
CA THR A 382 -15.37 -32.42 -21.93
C THR A 382 -15.17 -32.16 -20.45
N GLY A 383 -14.64 -31.00 -20.07
CA GLY A 383 -14.27 -30.72 -18.68
C GLY A 383 -13.03 -31.46 -18.18
N LYS A 384 -12.42 -32.30 -19.03
CA LYS A 384 -11.25 -33.10 -18.62
C LYS A 384 -10.06 -32.20 -18.32
N ILE A 385 -9.57 -32.26 -17.08
CA ILE A 385 -8.32 -31.63 -16.67
C ILE A 385 -7.12 -32.53 -17.02
N SER A 386 -5.98 -31.95 -17.37
CA SER A 386 -4.72 -32.68 -17.60
C SER A 386 -3.55 -31.85 -17.08
N PRO A 387 -2.67 -32.40 -16.22
CA PRO A 387 -1.54 -31.68 -15.69
C PRO A 387 -0.52 -31.39 -16.80
N ILE A 388 0.07 -30.20 -16.78
CA ILE A 388 1.16 -29.80 -17.67
C ILE A 388 2.47 -29.84 -16.90
N ALA A 389 2.56 -29.12 -15.78
CA ALA A 389 3.79 -29.01 -14.98
C ALA A 389 3.45 -28.82 -13.51
N GLY A 390 4.31 -29.31 -12.63
CA GLY A 390 4.14 -29.24 -11.18
C GLY A 390 5.30 -28.54 -10.48
N GLY A 391 5.24 -28.51 -9.15
CA GLY A 391 6.28 -27.91 -8.31
C GLY A 391 6.30 -26.38 -8.34
N LEU A 392 5.14 -25.77 -8.55
CA LEU A 392 4.91 -24.35 -8.30
C LEU A 392 4.43 -24.17 -6.85
N ARG A 393 4.73 -23.04 -6.23
CA ARG A 393 4.23 -22.72 -4.89
C ARG A 393 2.91 -21.96 -4.99
N THR A 394 3.01 -20.72 -5.42
CA THR A 394 1.94 -19.73 -5.43
C THR A 394 2.05 -18.97 -6.76
N PRO A 395 1.69 -19.61 -7.88
CA PRO A 395 1.89 -19.10 -9.25
C PRO A 395 0.88 -18.01 -9.64
N ASN A 396 0.94 -16.87 -8.94
CA ASN A 396 0.09 -15.69 -9.14
C ASN A 396 0.48 -14.92 -10.41
N GLY A 397 0.10 -15.50 -11.55
CA GLY A 397 0.22 -14.92 -12.87
C GLY A 397 0.42 -16.01 -13.91
N ILE A 398 -0.29 -15.87 -15.03
CA ILE A 398 -0.24 -16.81 -16.15
C ILE A 398 -0.38 -16.02 -17.45
N GLY A 399 0.45 -16.32 -18.44
CA GLY A 399 0.45 -15.56 -19.68
C GLY A 399 1.06 -16.30 -20.85
N TRP A 400 0.66 -15.89 -22.06
CA TRP A 400 1.33 -16.28 -23.29
C TRP A 400 2.55 -15.40 -23.50
N GLY A 401 3.71 -16.02 -23.74
CA GLY A 401 4.95 -15.34 -24.06
C GLY A 401 5.41 -15.61 -25.50
N PRO A 402 6.67 -15.24 -25.82
CA PRO A 402 7.25 -15.40 -27.14
C PRO A 402 7.14 -16.83 -27.69
N GLY A 403 6.89 -16.94 -29.00
CA GLY A 403 6.71 -18.23 -29.67
C GLY A 403 5.49 -19.02 -29.21
N GLY A 404 4.50 -18.35 -28.57
CA GLY A 404 3.27 -18.98 -28.09
C GLY A 404 3.44 -19.81 -26.82
N SER A 405 4.58 -19.69 -26.13
CA SER A 405 4.87 -20.43 -24.90
C SER A 405 4.02 -19.99 -23.72
N LEU A 406 3.73 -20.89 -22.80
CA LEU A 406 3.03 -20.60 -21.54
C LEU A 406 4.04 -20.19 -20.45
N PHE A 407 3.77 -19.13 -19.71
CA PHE A 407 4.58 -18.66 -18.60
C PHE A 407 3.74 -18.49 -17.33
N ALA A 408 4.39 -18.62 -16.18
CA ALA A 408 3.83 -18.31 -14.87
C ALA A 408 4.81 -17.52 -14.01
N THR A 409 4.29 -16.65 -13.13
CA THR A 409 5.05 -15.94 -12.09
C THR A 409 4.73 -16.57 -10.74
N ASP A 410 5.75 -17.11 -10.07
CA ASP A 410 5.62 -17.89 -8.84
C ASP A 410 6.20 -17.13 -7.64
N ASN A 411 5.40 -16.94 -6.59
CA ASN A 411 5.77 -16.15 -5.40
C ASN A 411 6.71 -16.89 -4.43
N GLN A 412 7.70 -16.17 -3.92
CA GLN A 412 8.69 -16.62 -2.93
C GLN A 412 8.09 -17.18 -1.63
N GLY A 413 8.78 -18.15 -1.03
CA GLY A 413 8.51 -18.68 0.31
C GLY A 413 9.10 -20.08 0.50
N GLY A 414 8.39 -20.98 1.18
CA GLY A 414 8.89 -22.35 1.44
C GLY A 414 9.42 -23.03 0.16
N TRP A 415 10.65 -23.53 0.19
CA TRP A 415 11.36 -24.12 -0.97
C TRP A 415 11.61 -23.21 -2.19
N LEU A 416 11.22 -21.93 -2.13
CA LEU A 416 11.31 -20.99 -3.23
C LEU A 416 11.94 -19.67 -2.76
N PRO A 417 13.27 -19.51 -2.86
CA PRO A 417 14.01 -18.42 -2.21
C PRO A 417 13.70 -17.02 -2.77
N ALA A 418 13.20 -16.95 -4.01
CA ALA A 418 12.83 -15.71 -4.66
C ALA A 418 11.66 -15.95 -5.62
N SER A 419 10.90 -14.89 -5.90
CA SER A 419 9.88 -14.93 -6.92
C SER A 419 10.52 -15.17 -8.29
N LYS A 420 9.90 -16.01 -9.12
CA LYS A 420 10.47 -16.42 -10.41
C LYS A 420 9.44 -16.32 -11.54
N LEU A 421 9.91 -15.95 -12.73
CA LEU A 421 9.19 -16.14 -13.98
C LEU A 421 9.64 -17.48 -14.59
N VAL A 422 8.71 -18.40 -14.83
CA VAL A 422 9.03 -19.72 -15.38
C VAL A 422 8.26 -20.01 -16.66
N GLN A 423 8.92 -20.64 -17.62
CA GLN A 423 8.29 -21.17 -18.82
C GLN A 423 7.68 -22.54 -18.51
N ILE A 424 6.35 -22.63 -18.52
CA ILE A 424 5.60 -23.85 -18.29
C ILE A 424 5.70 -24.75 -19.53
N LYS A 425 6.18 -25.99 -19.32
CA LYS A 425 6.22 -27.04 -20.35
C LYS A 425 5.81 -28.37 -19.76
N GLN A 426 5.27 -29.23 -20.61
CA GLN A 426 4.86 -30.59 -20.25
C GLN A 426 5.96 -31.31 -19.46
N ASP A 427 5.54 -31.94 -18.36
CA ASP A 427 6.31 -32.79 -17.45
C ASP A 427 7.49 -32.10 -16.74
N ARG A 428 7.54 -30.75 -16.73
CA ARG A 428 8.53 -30.02 -15.93
C ARG A 428 8.12 -29.92 -14.46
N PHE A 429 9.15 -29.87 -13.62
CA PHE A 429 9.03 -29.64 -12.18
C PHE A 429 9.81 -28.38 -11.79
N PHE A 430 9.22 -27.51 -10.97
CA PHE A 430 9.80 -26.20 -10.62
C PHE A 430 10.31 -26.10 -9.18
N ASN A 431 10.73 -27.22 -8.59
CA ASN A 431 11.46 -27.33 -7.31
C ASN A 431 10.68 -26.93 -6.04
N HIS A 432 9.37 -26.74 -6.11
CA HIS A 432 8.53 -26.70 -4.91
C HIS A 432 8.03 -28.11 -4.58
N TYR A 433 8.48 -28.66 -3.45
CA TYR A 433 8.12 -30.01 -3.03
C TYR A 433 7.04 -29.96 -1.95
N THR A 434 6.05 -30.84 -2.08
CA THR A 434 5.01 -31.06 -1.07
C THR A 434 4.84 -32.55 -0.87
N GLU A 435 4.75 -33.03 0.37
CA GLU A 435 4.31 -34.40 0.60
C GLU A 435 2.81 -34.49 0.25
N PRO A 436 2.40 -35.44 -0.62
CA PRO A 436 1.00 -35.59 -1.04
C PRO A 436 0.06 -36.01 0.08
#